data_AF-A0A087TTZ3-F1
#
_entry.id   AF-A0A087TTZ3-F1
#
_cell.length_a   1.000
_cell.length_b   1.000
_cell.length_c   1.000
_cell.angle_alpha   90.00
_cell.angle_beta   90.00
_cell.angle_gamma   90.00
#
_symmetry.space_group_name_H-M   'P 1'
#
loop_
_entity.id
_entity.type
_entity.pdbx_description
1 polymer ?
#
loop_
_entity_poly.entity_id
_entity_poly.type
_entity_poly.pdbx_seq_one_letter_code
_entity_poly.pdbx_strand_id
1 'polypeptide(L)' 'MEDYETVLLVKPEVFVFKIPPRATNRGYRAADWKLDAPDWTGRLRIVSKGKRCFIKLEDKNSG' A
#
# COMPACT_ATOMS: atom_id res chain seq x y z
N MET A 1 -22.23 15.10 -12.57
CA MET A 1 -20.85 15.34 -13.02
C MET A 1 -20.03 14.26 -12.35
N GLU A 2 -19.52 13.28 -13.11
CA GLU A 2 -18.65 12.26 -12.51
C GLU A 2 -17.41 12.95 -11.94
N ASP A 3 -17.10 12.65 -10.67
CA ASP A 3 -15.91 13.18 -10.03
C ASP A 3 -14.67 12.72 -10.80
N TYR A 4 -13.86 13.69 -11.24
CA TYR A 4 -12.64 13.47 -12.00
C TYR A 4 -11.64 12.61 -11.19
N GLU A 5 -11.08 11.59 -11.84
CA GLU A 5 -10.05 10.73 -11.26
C GLU A 5 -8.67 11.16 -11.74
N THR A 6 -7.78 11.48 -10.79
CA THR A 6 -6.39 11.84 -11.06
C THR A 6 -5.43 10.86 -10.39
N VAL A 7 -4.43 10.40 -11.14
CA VAL A 7 -3.34 9.62 -10.58
C VAL A 7 -2.32 10.58 -9.97
N LEU A 8 -2.13 10.48 -8.65
CA LEU A 8 -1.20 11.33 -7.90
C LEU A 8 0.20 10.72 -7.85
N LEU A 9 0.28 9.39 -7.74
CA LEU A 9 1.55 8.69 -7.56
C LEU A 9 1.48 7.28 -8.11
N VAL A 10 2.57 6.86 -8.75
CA VAL A 10 2.80 5.47 -9.16
C VAL A 10 4.18 5.07 -8.67
N LYS A 11 4.27 3.94 -7.96
CA LYS A 11 5.53 3.28 -7.62
C LYS A 11 5.54 1.87 -8.17
N PRO A 12 6.49 1.53 -9.06
CA PRO A 12 6.46 0.29 -9.82
C PRO A 12 6.74 -0.95 -8.95
N GLU A 13 7.42 -0.77 -7.84
CA GLU A 13 7.82 -1.84 -6.93
C GLU A 13 7.57 -1.41 -5.49
N VAL A 14 6.70 -2.14 -4.81
CA VAL A 14 6.38 -1.98 -3.40
C VAL A 14 6.27 -3.35 -2.73
N PHE A 15 6.59 -3.38 -1.45
CA PHE A 15 6.52 -4.56 -0.58
C PHE A 15 5.48 -4.30 0.49
N VAL A 16 4.50 -5.18 0.62
CA VAL A 16 3.42 -5.07 1.61
C VAL A 16 3.67 -6.10 2.70
N PHE A 17 3.67 -5.62 3.94
CA PHE A 17 3.88 -6.42 5.14
C PHE A 17 2.65 -6.30 6.05
N LYS A 18 2.17 -7.44 6.53
CA LYS A 18 1.06 -7.51 7.49
C LYS A 18 1.62 -7.30 8.89
N ILE A 19 1.22 -6.18 9.48
CA ILE A 19 1.62 -5.87 10.85
C ILE A 19 0.96 -6.88 11.81
N PRO A 20 1.74 -7.60 12.64
CA PRO A 20 1.18 -8.56 13.58
C PRO A 20 0.29 -7.88 14.63
N PRO A 21 -0.75 -8.59 15.13
CA PRO A 21 -1.61 -8.07 16.18
C PRO A 21 -0.80 -7.74 17.44
N ARG A 22 -1.19 -6.68 18.13
CA ARG A 22 -0.42 -6.14 19.26
C ARG A 22 -0.43 -7.11 20.43
N ALA A 23 0.76 -7.46 20.92
CA ALA A 23 0.93 -8.20 22.18
C ALA A 23 1.09 -7.27 23.40
N THR A 24 1.54 -6.02 23.21
CA THR A 24 1.81 -5.06 24.30
C THR A 24 1.56 -3.61 23.86
N ASN A 25 1.56 -2.66 24.80
CA ASN A 25 1.49 -1.21 24.54
C ASN A 25 2.76 -0.62 23.88
N ARG A 26 3.75 -1.42 23.49
CA ARG A 26 4.89 -0.92 22.71
C ARG A 26 4.43 -0.55 21.30
N GLY A 27 4.94 0.58 20.78
CA GLY A 27 4.67 1.02 19.41
C GLY A 27 5.21 0.04 18.36
N TYR A 28 4.74 0.17 17.11
CA TYR A 28 5.21 -0.67 16.02
C TYR A 28 6.69 -0.40 15.70
N ARG A 29 7.48 -1.46 15.54
CA ARG A 29 8.87 -1.38 15.11
C ARG A 29 9.02 -2.17 13.81
N ALA A 30 9.69 -1.58 12.83
CA ALA A 30 9.92 -2.21 11.54
C ALA A 30 10.66 -3.56 11.65
N ALA A 31 11.50 -3.71 12.67
CA ALA A 31 12.21 -4.96 12.97
C ALA A 31 11.26 -6.14 13.24
N ASP A 32 10.02 -5.88 13.69
CA ASP A 32 9.05 -6.92 14.03
C ASP A 32 8.21 -7.37 12.81
N TRP A 33 8.41 -6.76 11.63
CA TRP A 33 7.53 -6.93 10.45
C TRP A 33 8.00 -7.99 9.45
N LYS A 34 9.04 -8.78 9.77
CA LYS A 34 9.62 -9.81 8.86
C LYS A 34 9.93 -9.24 7.46
N LEU A 35 10.85 -8.27 7.43
CA LEU A 35 11.22 -7.53 6.22
C LEU A 35 11.83 -8.41 5.10
N ASP A 36 12.22 -9.63 5.43
CA ASP A 36 12.75 -10.66 4.55
C ASP A 36 11.67 -11.39 3.73
N ALA A 37 10.43 -11.43 4.22
CA ALA A 37 9.34 -12.18 3.61
C ALA A 37 8.09 -11.28 3.45
N PRO A 38 8.01 -10.46 2.38
CA PRO A 38 6.83 -9.65 2.12
C PRO A 38 5.60 -10.53 1.83
N ASP A 39 4.45 -10.17 2.42
CA ASP A 39 3.18 -10.86 2.16
C ASP A 39 2.72 -10.68 0.71
N TRP A 40 3.03 -9.54 0.11
CA TRP A 40 2.73 -9.25 -1.28
C TRP A 40 3.72 -8.25 -1.87
N THR A 41 3.96 -8.37 -3.18
CA THR A 41 4.82 -7.46 -3.94
C THR A 41 4.13 -7.06 -5.24
N GLY A 42 4.29 -5.81 -5.64
CA GLY A 42 3.67 -5.32 -6.88
C GLY A 42 3.80 -3.82 -7.03
N ARG A 43 2.80 -3.20 -7.66
CA ARG A 43 2.75 -1.77 -7.98
C ARG A 43 1.77 -1.05 -7.06
N LEU A 44 2.16 0.14 -6.61
CA LEU A 44 1.31 1.06 -5.88
C LEU A 44 0.84 2.18 -6.79
N ARG A 45 -0.47 2.43 -6.83
CA ARG A 45 -1.07 3.60 -7.48
C ARG A 45 -1.95 4.35 -6.50
N ILE A 46 -1.72 5.65 -6.36
CA ILE A 46 -2.58 6.55 -5.59
C ILE A 46 -3.44 7.33 -6.56
N VAL A 47 -4.75 7.24 -6.39
CA VAL A 47 -5.75 7.92 -7.22
C VAL A 47 -6.63 8.78 -6.33
N SER A 48 -6.81 10.04 -6.68
CA SER A 48 -7.84 10.88 -6.05
C SER A 48 -9.06 10.98 -6.94
N LYS A 49 -10.24 10.91 -6.32
CA LYS A 49 -11.54 11.12 -6.95
C LYS A 49 -12.29 12.18 -6.16
N GLY A 50 -12.46 13.36 -6.73
CA GLY A 50 -12.99 14.52 -6.01
C GLY A 50 -12.14 14.82 -4.77
N LYS A 51 -12.74 14.76 -3.57
CA LYS A 51 -12.06 15.00 -2.28
C LYS A 51 -11.52 13.73 -1.61
N ARG A 52 -11.68 12.55 -2.22
CA ARG A 52 -11.24 11.25 -1.65
C ARG A 52 -9.95 10.80 -2.30
N CYS A 53 -9.10 10.14 -1.52
CA CYS A 53 -7.85 9.55 -1.97
C CYS A 53 -7.91 8.02 -1.77
N PHE A 54 -7.51 7.28 -2.80
CA PHE A 54 -7.54 5.83 -2.86
C PHE A 54 -6.13 5.31 -3.08
N ILE A 55 -5.80 4.24 -2.36
CA ILE A 55 -4.56 3.50 -2.52
C ILE A 55 -4.92 2.18 -3.22
N LYS A 56 -4.43 1.98 -4.44
CA LYS A 56 -4.62 0.77 -5.25
C LYS A 56 -3.30 -0.01 -5.29
N LEU A 57 -3.38 -1.29 -4.93
CA LEU A 57 -2.29 -2.26 -5.05
C LEU A 57 -2.58 -3.12 -6.28
N GLU A 58 -1.72 -3.06 -7.28
CA GLU A 58 -1.88 -3.71 -8.58
C GLU A 58 -0.73 -4.69 -8.82
N ASP A 59 -1.01 -5.82 -9.46
CA ASP A 59 0.03 -6.75 -9.85
C ASP A 59 0.96 -6.09 -10.88
N LYS A 60 2.26 -6.40 -10.80
CA LYS A 60 3.26 -5.85 -11.73
C LYS A 60 3.01 -6.28 -13.18
N ASN A 61 2.45 -7.46 -13.38
CA ASN A 61 2.34 -8.13 -14.68
C ASN A 61 0.94 -8.04 -15.30
N SER A 62 -0.14 -8.00 -14.51
CA SER A 62 -1.50 -8.08 -15.07
C SER A 62 -2.25 -6.74 -15.16
N GLY A 63 -1.71 -5.64 -14.60
CA GLY A 63 -2.30 -4.30 -14.71
C GLY A 63 -3.53 -4.08 -13.85
#